data_AF-A0A926KDJ9-F1
#
_entry.id   AF-A0A926KDJ9-F1
#
_cell.length_a   1.000
_cell.length_b   1.000
_cell.length_c   1.000
_cell.angle_alpha   90.00
_cell.angle_beta   90.00
_cell.angle_gamma   90.00
#
_symmetry.space_group_name_H-M   'P 1'
#
loop_
_entity.id
_entity.type
_entity.pdbx_description
1 polymer ?
#
loop_
_entity_poly.entity_id
_entity_poly.type
_entity_poly.pdbx_seq_one_letter_code
_entity_poly.pdbx_strand_id
1 'polypeptide(L)'
;MSAQDQHAFATEHAAWHDKVEAGRASAHGPLSMNALHWLTAEPTALAGLPGIWSAPTADTVVIEFTAADNVAHNGEPVIGEIQFGPFEEQGAELLTWGDVNILVAERSGRISVRPQDPASAIRAAYEGTATFAADPAWRVTARFEPLPRERVEVNCAVPGAKQYFNSPGQAVFEVDGERQALTLFGTPGDLRIHFTDATRGDETFEFVRFLAVEEQADGSLVLDFNRATNPPFAYNPNTTCPFTPPENDLSISVRAGERLPSVA
;
A
#
# COMPACT_ATOMS: atom_id res chain seq x y z
N MET A 1 27.58 -13.59 -15.77
CA MET A 1 26.31 -13.37 -16.47
C MET A 1 26.59 -12.84 -17.86
N SER A 2 25.89 -13.31 -18.89
CA SER A 2 26.11 -12.84 -20.26
C SER A 2 25.38 -11.51 -20.52
N ALA A 3 25.77 -10.78 -21.57
CA ALA A 3 25.06 -9.57 -21.99
C ALA A 3 23.60 -9.86 -22.39
N GLN A 4 23.34 -11.07 -22.91
CA GLN A 4 22.00 -11.52 -23.26
C GLN A 4 21.13 -11.74 -22.01
N ASP A 5 21.70 -12.33 -20.95
CA ASP A 5 20.99 -12.53 -19.67
C ASP A 5 20.64 -11.19 -19.02
N GLN A 6 21.58 -10.24 -19.03
CA GLN A 6 21.34 -8.88 -18.50
C GLN A 6 20.22 -8.17 -19.25
N HIS A 7 20.20 -8.28 -20.58
CA HIS A 7 19.16 -7.66 -21.40
C HIS A 7 17.78 -8.32 -21.17
N ALA A 8 17.74 -9.65 -21.03
CA ALA A 8 16.52 -10.37 -20.70
C ALA A 8 15.96 -9.95 -19.34
N PHE A 9 16.82 -9.86 -18.32
CA PHE A 9 16.42 -9.41 -16.98
C PHE A 9 15.87 -7.98 -16.98
N ALA A 10 16.55 -7.05 -17.66
CA ALA A 10 16.07 -5.67 -17.77
C ALA A 10 14.72 -5.58 -18.50
N THR A 11 14.50 -6.42 -19.52
CA THR A 11 13.23 -6.48 -20.25
C THR A 11 12.09 -7.02 -19.38
N GLU A 12 12.36 -8.07 -18.60
CA GLU A 12 11.39 -8.62 -17.65
C GLU A 12 11.03 -7.60 -16.56
N HIS A 13 12.03 -6.92 -16.01
CA HIS A 13 11.82 -5.85 -15.03
C HIS A 13 10.96 -4.71 -15.60
N ALA A 14 11.24 -4.25 -16.82
CA ALA A 14 10.44 -3.21 -17.47
C ALA A 14 8.98 -3.65 -17.64
N ALA A 15 8.74 -4.87 -18.15
CA ALA A 15 7.38 -5.39 -18.32
C ALA A 15 6.64 -5.61 -17.00
N TRP A 16 7.36 -5.91 -15.90
CA TRP A 16 6.80 -5.94 -14.57
C TRP A 16 6.43 -4.52 -14.09
N HIS A 17 7.34 -3.56 -14.26
CA HIS A 17 7.14 -2.18 -13.80
C HIS A 17 5.99 -1.49 -14.55
N ASP A 18 5.83 -1.73 -15.85
CA ASP A 18 4.68 -1.27 -16.63
C ASP A 18 3.34 -1.69 -16.02
N LYS A 19 3.28 -2.90 -15.43
CA LYS A 19 2.06 -3.39 -14.74
C LYS A 19 1.85 -2.67 -13.41
N VAL A 20 2.92 -2.37 -12.69
CA VAL A 20 2.86 -1.58 -11.44
C VAL A 20 2.32 -0.19 -11.74
N GLU A 21 2.88 0.47 -12.76
CA GLU A 21 2.45 1.79 -13.24
C GLU A 21 0.97 1.79 -13.65
N ALA A 22 0.56 0.80 -14.47
CA ALA A 22 -0.83 0.66 -14.89
C ALA A 22 -1.79 0.42 -13.71
N GLY A 23 -1.40 -0.38 -12.73
CA GLY A 23 -2.18 -0.62 -11.52
C GLY A 23 -2.31 0.64 -10.66
N ARG A 24 -1.20 1.35 -10.45
CA ARG A 24 -1.14 2.61 -9.69
C ARG A 24 -2.04 3.70 -10.30
N ALA A 25 -1.98 3.84 -11.63
CA ALA A 25 -2.72 4.85 -12.39
C ALA A 25 -4.09 4.38 -12.91
N SER A 26 -4.55 3.18 -12.51
CA SER A 26 -5.85 2.65 -12.90
C SER A 26 -6.99 3.58 -12.46
N ALA A 27 -8.15 3.49 -13.12
CA ALA A 27 -9.29 4.39 -12.91
C ALA A 27 -9.73 4.50 -11.44
N HIS A 28 -9.70 3.38 -10.70
CA HIS A 28 -10.02 3.32 -9.27
C HIS A 28 -8.81 2.92 -8.42
N GLY A 29 -7.61 3.13 -8.95
CA GLY A 29 -6.35 2.82 -8.28
C GLY A 29 -6.02 3.80 -7.16
N PRO A 30 -4.87 3.63 -6.50
CA PRO A 30 -4.49 4.48 -5.37
C PRO A 30 -4.35 5.97 -5.71
N LEU A 31 -4.02 6.33 -6.95
CA LEU A 31 -3.93 7.73 -7.38
C LEU A 31 -5.30 8.39 -7.65
N SER A 32 -6.37 7.59 -7.74
CA SER A 32 -7.71 8.12 -7.93
C SER A 32 -8.34 8.64 -6.62
N MET A 33 -7.73 8.37 -5.46
CA MET A 33 -8.23 8.86 -4.17
C MET A 33 -8.11 10.38 -4.07
N ASN A 34 -9.22 11.11 -4.19
CA ASN A 34 -9.22 12.57 -4.22
C ASN A 34 -9.43 13.22 -2.84
N ALA A 35 -9.90 12.46 -1.85
CA ALA A 35 -10.07 12.91 -0.47
C ALA A 35 -9.90 11.77 0.55
N LEU A 36 -9.60 12.15 1.78
CA LEU A 36 -9.63 11.28 2.96
C LEU A 36 -10.46 11.95 4.06
N HIS A 37 -11.66 11.43 4.29
CA HIS A 37 -12.52 11.86 5.37
C HIS A 37 -12.42 10.90 6.54
N TRP A 38 -12.38 11.45 7.75
CA TRP A 38 -12.49 10.67 8.98
C TRP A 38 -13.85 10.92 9.60
N LEU A 39 -14.60 9.84 9.83
CA LEU A 39 -15.92 9.96 10.43
C LEU A 39 -15.84 10.24 11.93
N THR A 40 -16.92 10.81 12.45
CA THR A 40 -17.17 11.00 13.88
C THR A 40 -18.55 10.43 14.23
N ALA A 41 -18.89 10.36 15.51
CA ALA A 41 -20.22 9.92 15.94
C ALA A 41 -21.34 10.91 15.54
N GLU A 42 -21.02 12.16 15.22
CA GLU A 42 -21.99 13.15 14.77
C GLU A 42 -22.28 12.98 13.27
N PRO A 43 -23.55 12.76 12.86
CA PRO A 43 -23.94 12.69 11.45
C PRO A 43 -23.61 13.98 10.71
N THR A 44 -22.87 13.87 9.61
CA THR A 44 -22.44 15.03 8.82
C THR A 44 -22.38 14.76 7.33
N ALA A 45 -22.57 15.80 6.52
CA ALA A 45 -22.29 15.75 5.10
C ALA A 45 -20.78 15.82 4.86
N LEU A 46 -20.29 14.99 3.94
CA LEU A 46 -18.88 15.01 3.54
C LEU A 46 -18.72 15.78 2.22
N ALA A 47 -17.69 16.62 2.14
CA ALA A 47 -17.44 17.41 0.94
C ALA A 47 -17.22 16.49 -0.28
N GLY A 48 -18.03 16.69 -1.34
CA GLY A 48 -17.91 15.93 -2.59
C GLY A 48 -18.48 14.52 -2.54
N LEU A 49 -19.24 14.16 -1.50
CA LEU A 49 -19.90 12.86 -1.39
C LEU A 49 -21.41 13.01 -1.14
N PRO A 50 -22.23 12.08 -1.66
CA PRO A 50 -23.66 12.03 -1.35
C PRO A 50 -23.91 11.53 0.08
N GLY A 51 -25.12 11.77 0.59
CA GLY A 51 -25.58 11.25 1.88
C GLY A 51 -24.99 11.92 3.13
N ILE A 52 -25.44 11.43 4.29
CA ILE A 52 -25.00 11.86 5.62
C ILE A 52 -24.29 10.71 6.30
N TRP A 53 -23.12 10.96 6.86
CA TRP A 53 -22.18 9.93 7.33
C TRP A 53 -21.89 10.10 8.82
N SER A 54 -21.82 8.99 9.54
CA SER A 54 -21.34 8.93 10.93
C SER A 54 -20.68 7.60 11.25
N ALA A 55 -19.88 7.59 12.30
CA ALA A 55 -19.29 6.40 12.90
C ALA A 55 -19.63 6.39 14.40
N PRO A 56 -20.76 5.77 14.82
CA PRO A 56 -21.15 5.73 16.22
C PRO A 56 -20.13 4.98 17.10
N THR A 57 -19.35 4.07 16.50
CA THR A 57 -18.20 3.39 17.11
C THR A 57 -17.00 3.44 16.17
N ALA A 58 -15.83 3.02 16.64
CA ALA A 58 -14.59 2.99 15.85
C ALA A 58 -14.64 2.02 14.63
N ASP A 59 -15.57 1.06 14.65
CA ASP A 59 -15.67 -0.06 13.73
C ASP A 59 -17.03 -0.15 13.02
N THR A 60 -17.96 0.78 13.27
CA THR A 60 -19.30 0.78 12.67
C THR A 60 -19.57 2.11 12.01
N VAL A 61 -20.12 2.08 10.81
CA VAL A 61 -20.53 3.26 10.03
C VAL A 61 -22.03 3.24 9.84
N VAL A 62 -22.66 4.40 9.95
CA VAL A 62 -24.06 4.63 9.61
C VAL A 62 -24.13 5.71 8.54
N ILE A 63 -24.87 5.44 7.47
CA ILE A 63 -24.97 6.30 6.30
C ILE A 63 -26.44 6.47 5.96
N GLU A 64 -26.91 7.69 5.78
CA GLU A 64 -28.25 7.97 5.27
C GLU A 64 -28.17 8.46 3.83
N PHE A 65 -28.82 7.73 2.92
CA PHE A 65 -28.97 8.10 1.52
C PHE A 65 -30.42 8.42 1.18
N THR A 66 -30.62 9.35 0.25
CA THR A 66 -31.89 9.60 -0.42
C THR A 66 -31.93 8.90 -1.77
N ALA A 67 -33.12 8.74 -2.35
CA ALA A 67 -33.25 8.20 -3.70
C ALA A 67 -32.52 9.06 -4.77
N ALA A 68 -32.30 10.35 -4.50
CA ALA A 68 -31.61 11.26 -5.41
C ALA A 68 -30.08 11.08 -5.41
N ASP A 69 -29.52 10.47 -4.36
CA ASP A 69 -28.07 10.24 -4.24
C ASP A 69 -27.56 9.20 -5.24
N ASN A 70 -28.43 8.25 -5.65
CA ASN A 70 -28.13 7.22 -6.66
C ASN A 70 -26.84 6.43 -6.36
N VAL A 71 -26.67 6.04 -5.10
CA VAL A 71 -25.57 5.20 -4.63
C VAL A 71 -26.00 3.73 -4.66
N ALA A 72 -25.07 2.85 -4.98
CA ALA A 72 -25.27 1.41 -4.97
C ALA A 72 -24.25 0.69 -4.07
N HIS A 73 -24.67 -0.43 -3.49
CA HIS A 73 -23.80 -1.41 -2.82
C HIS A 73 -23.95 -2.74 -3.55
N ASN A 74 -22.85 -3.32 -4.00
CA ASN A 74 -22.86 -4.57 -4.79
C ASN A 74 -23.80 -4.54 -6.01
N GLY A 75 -23.95 -3.37 -6.63
CA GLY A 75 -24.81 -3.17 -7.81
C GLY A 75 -26.28 -2.87 -7.50
N GLU A 76 -26.70 -2.96 -6.23
CA GLU A 76 -28.07 -2.68 -5.82
C GLU A 76 -28.19 -1.26 -5.23
N PRO A 77 -29.19 -0.46 -5.63
CA PRO A 77 -29.40 0.88 -5.07
C PRO A 77 -29.63 0.85 -3.55
N VAL A 78 -29.00 1.77 -2.83
CA VAL A 78 -29.18 1.96 -1.39
C VAL A 78 -29.92 3.27 -1.11
N ILE A 79 -30.99 3.18 -0.32
CA ILE A 79 -31.86 4.32 0.05
C ILE A 79 -32.25 4.16 1.52
N GLY A 80 -32.27 5.27 2.25
CA GLY A 80 -32.49 5.31 3.69
C GLY A 80 -31.20 5.09 4.46
N GLU A 81 -31.36 4.75 5.74
CA GLU A 81 -30.24 4.43 6.63
C GLU A 81 -29.69 3.04 6.30
N ILE A 82 -28.38 2.98 6.11
CA ILE A 82 -27.61 1.74 6.01
C ILE A 82 -26.50 1.73 7.06
N GLN A 83 -26.12 0.52 7.47
CA GLN A 83 -25.04 0.32 8.43
C GLN A 83 -24.05 -0.71 7.88
N PHE A 84 -22.76 -0.40 7.99
CA PHE A 84 -21.69 -1.40 7.83
C PHE A 84 -20.92 -1.60 9.13
N GLY A 85 -20.36 -2.79 9.28
CA GLY A 85 -19.59 -3.20 10.44
C GLY A 85 -20.36 -4.10 11.43
N PRO A 86 -19.73 -4.51 12.54
CA PRO A 86 -18.39 -4.08 12.95
C PRO A 86 -17.30 -4.56 11.97
N PHE A 87 -16.45 -3.64 11.54
CA PHE A 87 -15.31 -3.95 10.69
C PHE A 87 -14.25 -4.71 11.50
N GLU A 88 -13.68 -5.75 10.90
CA GLU A 88 -12.40 -6.28 11.36
C GLU A 88 -11.28 -5.26 11.13
N GLU A 89 -10.14 -5.43 11.80
CA GLU A 89 -8.97 -4.56 11.61
C GLU A 89 -8.56 -4.55 10.12
N GLN A 90 -8.45 -3.36 9.54
CA GLN A 90 -8.23 -3.10 8.10
C GLN A 90 -9.37 -3.49 7.16
N GLY A 91 -10.52 -3.92 7.67
CA GLY A 91 -11.73 -4.21 6.90
C GLY A 91 -12.21 -3.01 6.07
N ALA A 92 -12.89 -3.30 4.97
CA ALA A 92 -13.40 -2.28 4.06
C ALA A 92 -14.67 -2.72 3.32
N GLU A 93 -15.51 -1.74 2.99
CA GLU A 93 -16.68 -1.85 2.13
C GLU A 93 -16.55 -0.88 0.96
N LEU A 94 -17.17 -1.22 -0.17
CA LEU A 94 -17.13 -0.43 -1.39
C LEU A 94 -18.54 -0.08 -1.85
N LEU A 95 -18.84 1.21 -1.94
CA LEU A 95 -20.04 1.73 -2.57
C LEU A 95 -19.70 2.27 -3.96
N THR A 96 -20.68 2.31 -4.86
CA THR A 96 -20.54 2.92 -6.18
C THR A 96 -21.48 4.11 -6.32
N TRP A 97 -20.97 5.22 -6.83
CA TRP A 97 -21.71 6.45 -7.08
C TRP A 97 -21.34 7.00 -8.46
N GLY A 98 -22.15 6.69 -9.48
CA GLY A 98 -21.76 6.92 -10.87
C GLY A 98 -20.46 6.17 -11.20
N ASP A 99 -19.45 6.89 -11.67
CA ASP A 99 -18.10 6.34 -11.96
C ASP A 99 -17.16 6.39 -10.74
N VAL A 100 -17.60 6.90 -9.59
CA VAL A 100 -16.80 6.99 -8.36
C VAL A 100 -17.02 5.75 -7.51
N ASN A 101 -15.93 5.15 -7.03
CA ASN A 101 -15.99 4.17 -5.95
C ASN A 101 -15.80 4.88 -4.61
N ILE A 102 -16.63 4.61 -3.62
CA ILE A 102 -16.48 5.17 -2.26
C ILE A 102 -15.99 4.04 -1.35
N LEU A 103 -14.70 4.09 -1.00
CA LEU A 103 -14.08 3.13 -0.11
C LEU A 103 -14.31 3.55 1.34
N VAL A 104 -15.08 2.77 2.08
CA VAL A 104 -15.29 2.93 3.52
C VAL A 104 -14.46 1.89 4.24
N ALA A 105 -13.56 2.30 5.14
CA ALA A 105 -12.62 1.35 5.72
C ALA A 105 -12.18 1.71 7.14
N GLU A 106 -12.01 0.69 7.98
CA GLU A 106 -11.38 0.81 9.30
C GLU A 106 -9.88 1.04 9.11
N ARG A 107 -9.36 2.14 9.65
CA ARG A 107 -7.94 2.46 9.63
C ARG A 107 -7.54 3.03 10.99
N SER A 108 -6.76 2.25 11.75
CA SER A 108 -6.14 2.69 13.00
C SER A 108 -7.14 3.12 14.08
N GLY A 109 -8.20 2.34 14.27
CA GLY A 109 -9.26 2.55 15.26
C GLY A 109 -10.27 3.63 14.86
N ARG A 110 -10.38 3.93 13.57
CA ARG A 110 -11.29 4.97 13.04
C ARG A 110 -11.82 4.54 11.67
N ILE A 111 -13.03 4.99 11.33
CA ILE A 111 -13.56 4.82 9.98
C ILE A 111 -13.12 5.97 9.07
N SER A 112 -12.53 5.59 7.94
CA SER A 112 -12.19 6.48 6.82
C SER A 112 -13.18 6.32 5.68
N VAL A 113 -13.48 7.41 4.98
CA VAL A 113 -14.22 7.42 3.71
C VAL A 113 -13.35 8.09 2.66
N ARG A 114 -13.06 7.35 1.58
CA ARG A 114 -12.14 7.77 0.52
C ARG A 114 -12.80 7.57 -0.85
N PRO A 115 -13.21 8.64 -1.54
CA PRO A 115 -13.68 8.55 -2.91
C PRO A 115 -12.50 8.26 -3.85
N GLN A 116 -12.68 7.27 -4.72
CA GLN A 116 -11.81 6.89 -5.81
C GLN A 116 -12.45 7.40 -7.11
N ASP A 117 -11.97 8.53 -7.59
CA ASP A 117 -12.51 9.22 -8.76
C ASP A 117 -11.56 9.07 -9.96
N PRO A 118 -11.99 8.41 -11.06
CA PRO A 118 -11.20 8.30 -12.28
C PRO A 118 -10.71 9.65 -12.85
N ALA A 119 -11.43 10.74 -12.56
CA ALA A 119 -11.08 12.11 -12.95
C ALA A 119 -10.14 12.83 -11.96
N SER A 120 -9.59 12.13 -10.96
CA SER A 120 -8.62 12.68 -9.99
C SER A 120 -7.49 13.47 -10.66
N ALA A 121 -7.26 14.69 -10.18
CA ALA A 121 -6.16 15.53 -10.64
C ALA A 121 -4.79 14.90 -10.36
N ILE A 122 -4.63 14.21 -9.22
CA ILE A 122 -3.39 13.48 -8.88
C ILE A 122 -3.12 12.40 -9.93
N ARG A 123 -4.15 11.64 -10.29
CA ARG A 123 -4.04 10.60 -11.34
C ARG A 123 -3.75 11.22 -12.71
N ALA A 124 -4.43 12.32 -13.06
CA ALA A 124 -4.25 13.00 -14.35
C ALA A 124 -2.86 13.64 -14.51
N ALA A 125 -2.25 14.09 -13.42
CA ALA A 125 -0.91 14.68 -13.40
C ALA A 125 0.22 13.65 -13.26
N TYR A 126 -0.10 12.36 -13.13
CA TYR A 126 0.90 11.31 -12.92
C TYR A 126 1.62 10.95 -14.22
N GLU A 127 2.93 11.17 -14.27
CA GLU A 127 3.77 10.94 -15.45
C GLU A 127 4.60 9.64 -15.38
N GLY A 128 4.49 8.91 -14.26
CA GLY A 128 5.23 7.68 -14.02
C GLY A 128 6.29 7.81 -12.95
N THR A 129 6.90 6.68 -12.57
CA THR A 129 7.99 6.64 -11.58
C THR A 129 9.27 6.07 -12.18
N ALA A 130 10.38 6.78 -11.97
CA ALA A 130 11.69 6.28 -12.39
C ALA A 130 12.13 5.08 -11.53
N THR A 131 12.87 4.17 -12.14
CA THR A 131 13.54 3.05 -11.46
C THR A 131 15.06 3.18 -11.57
N PHE A 132 15.79 2.54 -10.67
CA PHE A 132 17.21 2.27 -10.89
C PHE A 132 17.38 1.29 -12.07
N ALA A 133 18.57 1.26 -12.66
CA ALA A 133 18.88 0.23 -13.65
C ALA A 133 18.77 -1.15 -13.01
N ALA A 134 18.00 -2.05 -13.64
CA ALA A 134 17.80 -3.40 -13.13
C ALA A 134 19.14 -4.16 -13.05
N ASP A 135 19.43 -4.72 -11.89
CA ASP A 135 20.66 -5.43 -11.59
C ASP A 135 20.36 -6.76 -10.89
N PRO A 136 20.67 -7.90 -11.53
CA PRO A 136 20.50 -9.24 -10.98
C PRO A 136 21.22 -9.49 -9.64
N ALA A 137 22.24 -8.70 -9.29
CA ALA A 137 22.88 -8.78 -7.98
C ALA A 137 21.91 -8.43 -6.83
N TRP A 138 20.88 -7.64 -7.11
CA TRP A 138 19.83 -7.27 -6.17
C TRP A 138 18.68 -8.28 -6.09
N ARG A 139 18.80 -9.43 -6.76
CA ARG A 139 17.94 -10.60 -6.56
C ARG A 139 18.61 -11.57 -5.61
N VAL A 140 18.34 -11.39 -4.32
CA VAL A 140 19.07 -12.06 -3.23
C VAL A 140 18.27 -13.26 -2.70
N THR A 141 18.93 -14.40 -2.54
CA THR A 141 18.35 -15.54 -1.81
C THR A 141 18.48 -15.31 -0.31
N ALA A 142 17.38 -15.45 0.41
CA ALA A 142 17.30 -15.35 1.85
C ALA A 142 16.82 -16.68 2.46
N ARG A 143 17.25 -16.94 3.69
CA ARG A 143 16.71 -18.00 4.52
C ARG A 143 15.52 -17.46 5.30
N PHE A 144 14.39 -18.16 5.26
CA PHE A 144 13.30 -17.90 6.19
C PHE A 144 13.69 -18.36 7.61
N GLU A 145 13.59 -17.46 8.58
CA GLU A 145 13.81 -17.75 9.99
C GLU A 145 12.50 -17.49 10.75
N PRO A 146 11.80 -18.55 11.23
CA PRO A 146 10.58 -18.38 12.00
C PRO A 146 10.84 -17.56 13.27
N LEU A 147 10.11 -16.46 13.40
CA LEU A 147 10.15 -15.57 14.56
C LEU A 147 8.75 -14.92 14.70
N PRO A 148 7.74 -15.73 15.07
CA PRO A 148 6.36 -15.27 15.09
C PRO A 148 6.19 -14.15 16.11
N ARG A 149 5.58 -13.05 15.68
CA ARG A 149 5.23 -11.91 16.52
C ARG A 149 3.84 -11.44 16.19
N GLU A 150 3.03 -11.27 17.21
CA GLU A 150 1.72 -10.65 17.08
C GLU A 150 1.85 -9.14 17.31
N ARG A 151 1.02 -8.37 16.59
CA ARG A 151 0.87 -6.92 16.79
C ARG A 151 2.20 -6.13 16.73
N VAL A 152 3.03 -6.38 15.74
CA VAL A 152 4.17 -5.51 15.41
C VAL A 152 3.64 -4.13 15.08
N GLU A 153 3.95 -3.14 15.93
CA GLU A 153 3.49 -1.76 15.79
C GLU A 153 4.34 -1.02 14.76
N VAL A 154 3.68 -0.31 13.84
CA VAL A 154 4.32 0.63 12.93
C VAL A 154 3.59 1.97 12.93
N ASN A 155 4.33 3.04 12.69
CA ASN A 155 3.74 4.32 12.33
C ASN A 155 3.05 4.21 10.96
N CYS A 156 2.21 5.18 10.61
CA CYS A 156 1.60 5.24 9.29
C CYS A 156 1.48 6.69 8.80
N ALA A 157 1.04 6.84 7.56
CA ALA A 157 0.82 8.14 6.91
C ALA A 157 -0.21 9.04 7.63
N VAL A 158 -1.01 8.48 8.54
CA VAL A 158 -2.00 9.22 9.31
C VAL A 158 -1.35 9.76 10.59
N PRO A 159 -1.25 11.08 10.78
CA PRO A 159 -0.54 11.65 11.93
C PRO A 159 -1.06 11.14 13.28
N GLY A 160 -0.14 10.64 14.11
CA GLY A 160 -0.43 10.13 15.45
C GLY A 160 -1.09 8.75 15.49
N ALA A 161 -1.42 8.16 14.34
CA ALA A 161 -2.02 6.83 14.26
C ALA A 161 -0.95 5.73 14.16
N LYS A 162 -1.35 4.52 14.55
CA LYS A 162 -0.53 3.31 14.52
C LYS A 162 -1.24 2.21 13.75
N GLN A 163 -0.47 1.34 13.12
CA GLN A 163 -0.98 0.11 12.52
C GLN A 163 -0.24 -1.08 13.11
N TYR A 164 -0.92 -2.23 13.14
CA TYR A 164 -0.41 -3.45 13.74
C TYR A 164 -0.45 -4.57 12.71
N PHE A 165 0.64 -5.33 12.64
CA PHE A 165 0.75 -6.47 11.73
C PHE A 165 1.28 -7.69 12.47
N ASN A 166 0.79 -8.86 12.08
CA ASN A 166 1.40 -10.11 12.49
C ASN A 166 2.59 -10.41 11.57
N SER A 167 3.66 -10.93 12.17
CA SER A 167 4.88 -11.33 11.48
C SER A 167 5.09 -12.82 11.69
N PRO A 168 5.23 -13.64 10.63
CA PRO A 168 5.57 -15.06 10.76
C PRO A 168 7.06 -15.29 11.06
N GLY A 169 7.92 -14.31 10.76
CA GLY A 169 9.36 -14.43 10.95
C GLY A 169 10.15 -13.38 10.18
N GLN A 170 11.38 -13.72 9.84
CA GLN A 170 12.30 -12.81 9.16
C GLN A 170 12.95 -13.49 7.95
N ALA A 171 13.29 -12.71 6.94
CA ALA A 171 14.19 -13.11 5.88
C ALA A 171 15.61 -12.72 6.27
N VAL A 172 16.49 -13.72 6.40
CA VAL A 172 17.91 -13.53 6.76
C VAL A 172 18.78 -13.79 5.54
N PHE A 173 19.59 -12.82 5.17
CA PHE A 173 20.41 -12.84 3.95
C PHE A 173 21.74 -12.13 4.16
N GLU A 174 22.59 -12.17 3.15
CA GLU A 174 23.90 -11.53 3.16
C GLU A 174 24.01 -10.62 1.93
N VAL A 175 24.51 -9.41 2.14
CA VAL A 175 24.88 -8.49 1.07
C VAL A 175 26.28 -7.96 1.41
N ASP A 176 27.20 -8.03 0.45
CA ASP A 176 28.59 -7.58 0.61
C ASP A 176 29.33 -8.17 1.85
N GLY A 177 29.00 -9.41 2.22
CA GLY A 177 29.61 -10.07 3.39
C GLY A 177 28.95 -9.70 4.73
N GLU A 178 27.96 -8.81 4.73
CA GLU A 178 27.23 -8.39 5.91
C GLU A 178 25.89 -9.11 6.03
N ARG A 179 25.67 -9.75 7.18
CA ARG A 179 24.39 -10.39 7.49
C ARG A 179 23.31 -9.34 7.75
N GLN A 180 22.22 -9.43 7.00
CA GLN A 180 21.02 -8.61 7.12
C GLN A 180 19.82 -9.46 7.56
N ALA A 181 18.82 -8.82 8.15
CA ALA A 181 17.55 -9.45 8.49
C ALA A 181 16.40 -8.46 8.31
N LEU A 182 15.33 -8.90 7.65
CA LEU A 182 14.11 -8.10 7.46
C LEU A 182 12.90 -8.89 7.96
N THR A 183 12.12 -8.27 8.83
CA THR A 183 10.83 -8.78 9.29
C THR A 183 9.85 -8.88 8.14
N LEU A 184 9.20 -10.04 8.06
CA LEU A 184 8.18 -10.37 7.09
C LEU A 184 6.79 -10.07 7.66
N PHE A 185 5.88 -9.66 6.79
CA PHE A 185 4.47 -9.48 7.09
C PHE A 185 3.62 -10.27 6.10
N GLY A 186 2.37 -10.53 6.47
CA GLY A 186 1.43 -11.29 5.63
C GLY A 186 1.38 -12.78 5.99
N THR A 187 0.80 -13.55 5.10
CA THR A 187 0.59 -15.00 5.24
C THR A 187 1.41 -15.76 4.19
N PRO A 188 1.67 -17.07 4.37
CA PRO A 188 2.30 -17.87 3.32
C PRO A 188 1.56 -17.70 1.97
N GLY A 189 2.32 -17.48 0.91
CA GLY A 189 1.86 -17.14 -0.44
C GLY A 189 1.70 -15.63 -0.72
N ASP A 190 1.76 -14.77 0.30
CA ASP A 190 1.63 -13.31 0.21
C ASP A 190 2.56 -12.61 1.20
N LEU A 191 3.78 -13.13 1.36
CA LEU A 191 4.78 -12.51 2.22
C LEU A 191 5.29 -11.21 1.61
N ARG A 192 5.42 -10.19 2.45
CA ARG A 192 5.89 -8.85 2.08
C ARG A 192 6.83 -8.27 3.12
N ILE A 193 7.65 -7.34 2.68
CA ILE A 193 8.58 -6.57 3.49
C ILE A 193 8.27 -5.09 3.29
N HIS A 194 8.19 -4.37 4.40
CA HIS A 194 8.27 -2.91 4.43
C HIS A 194 9.66 -2.57 4.95
N PHE A 195 10.48 -1.89 4.16
CA PHE A 195 11.85 -1.56 4.53
C PHE A 195 12.25 -0.15 4.15
N THR A 196 13.28 0.34 4.80
CA THR A 196 14.07 1.48 4.35
C THR A 196 15.53 1.08 4.26
N ASP A 197 16.33 1.92 3.63
CA ASP A 197 17.75 1.70 3.47
C ASP A 197 18.49 3.04 3.43
N ALA A 198 19.82 3.01 3.27
CA ALA A 198 20.65 4.20 3.30
C ALA A 198 20.40 5.20 2.14
N THR A 199 19.59 4.84 1.13
CA THR A 199 19.18 5.74 0.04
C THR A 199 17.96 6.62 0.36
N ARG A 200 17.28 6.36 1.48
CA ARG A 200 15.99 7.00 1.83
C ARG A 200 16.12 8.52 1.96
N GLY A 201 15.14 9.25 1.42
CA GLY A 201 15.07 10.72 1.49
C GLY A 201 15.95 11.47 0.48
N ASP A 202 16.88 10.78 -0.19
CA ASP A 202 17.71 11.34 -1.27
C ASP A 202 17.37 10.70 -2.61
N GLU A 203 17.55 9.38 -2.73
CA GLU A 203 17.31 8.65 -3.99
C GLU A 203 16.01 7.83 -3.98
N THR A 204 15.46 7.50 -2.80
CA THR A 204 14.24 6.69 -2.61
C THR A 204 13.29 7.31 -1.58
N PHE A 205 12.03 6.86 -1.57
CA PHE A 205 11.03 7.39 -0.64
C PHE A 205 11.41 7.18 0.83
N GLU A 206 11.24 8.22 1.65
CA GLU A 206 11.88 8.33 2.96
C GLU A 206 11.33 7.37 4.02
N PHE A 207 10.03 7.05 3.97
CA PHE A 207 9.35 6.36 5.08
C PHE A 207 9.29 4.84 4.92
N VAL A 208 9.20 4.36 3.68
CA VAL A 208 9.02 2.93 3.37
C VAL A 208 9.14 2.65 1.88
N ARG A 209 9.65 1.48 1.55
CA ARG A 209 9.46 0.80 0.27
C ARG A 209 8.84 -0.57 0.51
N PHE A 210 8.00 -1.00 -0.42
CA PHE A 210 7.33 -2.31 -0.37
C PHE A 210 8.04 -3.30 -1.27
N LEU A 211 8.26 -4.51 -0.75
CA LEU A 211 8.83 -5.62 -1.49
C LEU A 211 7.99 -6.87 -1.27
N ALA A 212 7.46 -7.44 -2.35
CA ALA A 212 6.87 -8.77 -2.32
C ALA A 212 7.98 -9.83 -2.25
N VAL A 213 7.71 -10.93 -1.55
CA VAL A 213 8.68 -12.01 -1.34
C VAL A 213 8.30 -13.23 -2.17
N GLU A 214 9.25 -13.74 -2.94
CA GLU A 214 9.08 -14.97 -3.72
C GLU A 214 9.42 -16.19 -2.86
N GLU A 215 8.42 -16.94 -2.42
CA GLU A 215 8.60 -18.20 -1.68
C GLU A 215 8.96 -19.36 -2.62
N GLN A 216 10.07 -20.04 -2.35
CA GLN A 216 10.55 -21.17 -3.14
C GLN A 216 10.07 -22.52 -2.58
N ALA A 217 10.00 -23.53 -3.44
CA ALA A 217 9.55 -24.88 -3.06
C ALA A 217 10.46 -25.58 -2.03
N ASP A 218 11.72 -25.16 -1.92
CA ASP A 218 12.68 -25.66 -0.94
C ASP A 218 12.62 -24.91 0.41
N GLY A 219 11.71 -23.94 0.55
CA GLY A 219 11.54 -23.12 1.74
C GLY A 219 12.48 -21.91 1.83
N SER A 220 13.36 -21.70 0.84
CA SER A 220 14.10 -20.45 0.71
C SER A 220 13.21 -19.32 0.22
N LEU A 221 13.64 -18.08 0.44
CA LEU A 221 12.96 -16.88 -0.03
C LEU A 221 13.84 -16.20 -1.08
N VAL A 222 13.23 -15.58 -2.07
CA VAL A 222 13.92 -14.67 -2.99
C VAL A 222 13.42 -13.25 -2.76
N LEU A 223 14.36 -12.36 -2.47
CA LEU A 223 14.16 -10.92 -2.29
C LEU A 223 14.68 -10.22 -3.54
N ASP A 224 13.79 -9.91 -4.48
CA ASP A 224 14.14 -9.15 -5.68
C ASP A 224 13.97 -7.65 -5.42
N PHE A 225 15.01 -6.98 -4.92
CA PHE A 225 14.96 -5.55 -4.64
C PHE A 225 14.78 -4.69 -5.90
N ASN A 226 14.99 -5.25 -7.11
CA ASN A 226 14.59 -4.57 -8.35
C ASN A 226 13.07 -4.38 -8.42
N ARG A 227 12.30 -5.17 -7.67
CA ARG A 227 10.84 -5.07 -7.59
C ARG A 227 10.34 -4.29 -6.38
N ALA A 228 11.24 -3.57 -5.69
CA ALA A 228 10.84 -2.67 -4.61
C ALA A 228 10.05 -1.48 -5.18
N THR A 229 8.91 -1.16 -4.57
CA THR A 229 8.00 -0.08 -5.00
C THR A 229 7.77 0.94 -3.90
N ASN A 230 7.42 2.17 -4.28
CA ASN A 230 6.96 3.19 -3.35
C ASN A 230 5.50 2.91 -2.94
N PRO A 231 5.12 3.24 -1.69
CA PRO A 231 3.73 3.16 -1.25
C PRO A 231 2.86 4.20 -1.97
N PRO A 232 1.54 4.01 -2.06
CA PRO A 232 0.62 5.04 -2.54
C PRO A 232 0.79 6.42 -1.89
N PHE A 233 1.14 6.48 -0.60
CA PHE A 233 1.34 7.74 0.12
C PHE A 233 2.51 8.57 -0.40
N ALA A 234 3.46 7.97 -1.11
CA ALA A 234 4.54 8.70 -1.77
C ALA A 234 4.01 9.61 -2.90
N TYR A 235 2.81 9.36 -3.40
CA TYR A 235 2.19 10.08 -4.51
C TYR A 235 0.89 10.80 -4.12
N ASN A 236 0.17 10.24 -3.14
CA ASN A 236 -1.18 10.67 -2.80
C ASN A 236 -1.37 10.76 -1.27
N PRO A 237 -1.54 11.97 -0.70
CA PRO A 237 -1.70 12.16 0.74
C PRO A 237 -3.03 11.60 1.28
N ASN A 238 -3.99 11.24 0.42
CA ASN A 238 -5.28 10.68 0.80
C ASN A 238 -5.22 9.17 1.11
N THR A 239 -4.02 8.63 1.35
CA THR A 239 -3.78 7.21 1.59
C THR A 239 -3.21 7.00 3.01
N THR A 240 -3.41 5.80 3.56
CA THR A 240 -3.15 5.52 4.98
C THR A 240 -2.08 4.42 5.17
N CYS A 241 -1.03 4.47 4.36
CA CYS A 241 -0.04 3.39 4.28
C CYS A 241 0.79 3.23 5.57
N PRO A 242 1.20 2.01 5.95
CA PRO A 242 2.13 1.78 7.04
C PRO A 242 3.52 2.27 6.69
N PHE A 243 4.28 2.68 7.69
CA PHE A 243 5.72 2.93 7.58
C PHE A 243 6.50 1.65 7.88
N THR A 244 7.79 1.70 7.62
CA THR A 244 8.73 0.63 7.96
C THR A 244 8.85 0.47 9.49
N PRO A 245 8.84 -0.78 10.03
CA PRO A 245 9.19 -1.00 11.43
C PRO A 245 10.67 -0.67 11.68
N PRO A 246 11.06 -0.16 12.86
CA PRO A 246 12.44 0.29 13.11
C PRO A 246 13.54 -0.74 12.80
N GLU A 247 13.25 -2.03 12.97
CA GLU A 247 14.19 -3.12 12.68
C GLU A 247 14.37 -3.44 11.19
N ASN A 248 13.49 -2.95 10.31
CA ASN A 248 13.61 -3.13 8.85
C ASN A 248 14.31 -1.94 8.18
N ASP A 249 15.31 -1.38 8.85
CA ASP A 249 16.14 -0.29 8.33
C ASP A 249 17.53 -0.83 7.97
N LEU A 250 17.78 -1.00 6.66
CA LEU A 250 19.05 -1.50 6.16
C LEU A 250 20.11 -0.39 6.21
N SER A 251 21.28 -0.69 6.77
CA SER A 251 22.41 0.25 6.80
C SER A 251 23.10 0.44 5.45
N ILE A 252 22.82 -0.44 4.49
CA ILE A 252 23.40 -0.44 3.14
C ILE A 252 22.56 0.38 2.17
N SER A 253 23.15 0.84 1.06
CA SER A 253 22.42 1.51 -0.01
C SER A 253 21.86 0.50 -1.01
N VAL A 254 20.53 0.42 -1.11
CA VAL A 254 19.85 -0.50 -2.05
C VAL A 254 19.39 0.28 -3.27
N ARG A 255 20.30 0.42 -4.26
CA ARG A 255 20.05 1.10 -5.55
C ARG A 255 19.38 0.17 -6.56
N ALA A 256 18.22 -0.35 -6.19
CA ALA A 256 17.34 -1.18 -7.01
C ALA A 256 15.88 -0.81 -6.75
N GLY A 257 15.02 -1.04 -7.75
CA GLY A 257 13.59 -0.74 -7.69
C GLY A 257 13.26 0.72 -7.99
N GLU A 258 12.09 1.16 -7.51
CA GLU A 258 11.62 2.53 -7.71
C GLU A 258 12.47 3.54 -6.95
N ARG A 259 12.68 4.68 -7.60
CA ARG A 259 13.32 5.86 -7.05
C ARG A 259 12.30 6.77 -6.38
N LEU A 260 12.77 7.81 -5.71
CA LEU A 260 11.92 8.86 -5.17
C LEU A 260 11.01 9.41 -6.29
N PRO A 261 9.69 9.51 -6.06
CA PRO A 261 8.79 10.10 -7.04
C PRO A 261 9.22 11.52 -7.39
N SER A 262 9.16 11.87 -8.67
CA SER A 262 9.25 13.27 -9.07
C SER A 262 7.99 13.97 -8.59
N VAL A 263 8.13 14.81 -7.57
CA VAL A 263 7.09 15.78 -7.22
C VAL A 263 7.02 16.83 -8.33
N ALA A 264 5.87 16.92 -9.00
CA ALA A 264 5.52 18.07 -9.81
C ALA A 264 5.03 19.22 -8.90
#